data_AF-A0A8T4CE60-F1
#
_entry.id   AF-A0A8T4CE60-F1
#
_cell.length_a   1.000
_cell.length_b   1.000
_cell.length_c   1.000
_cell.angle_alpha   90.00
_cell.angle_beta   90.00
_cell.angle_gamma   90.00
#
_symmetry.space_group_name_H-M   'P 1'
#
loop_
_entity.id
_entity.type
_entity.pdbx_description
1 polymer ?
#
loop_
_entity_poly.entity_id
_entity_poly.type
_entity_poly.pdbx_seq_one_letter_code
_entity_poly.pdbx_strand_id
1 'polypeptide(L)' 'MTGRGAPAGRPAGGRPKVLLVSPEIHPLAKTGGLADVAGSLPLALRELGCDVRVAMPRYRH' A
#
# COMPACT_ATOMS: atom_id res chain seq x y z
N MET A 1 -18.53 10.53 -26.71
CA MET A 1 -17.91 9.56 -25.79
C MET A 1 -16.39 9.69 -25.86
N THR A 2 -15.80 10.64 -25.14
CA THR A 2 -14.36 10.65 -24.80
C THR A 2 -14.22 11.46 -23.51
N GLY A 3 -14.51 10.83 -22.38
CA GLY A 3 -14.29 11.44 -21.07
C GLY A 3 -12.80 11.65 -20.87
N ARG A 4 -12.36 12.91 -20.83
CA ARG A 4 -11.03 13.27 -20.34
C ARG A 4 -10.90 12.70 -18.93
N GLY A 5 -9.93 11.81 -18.72
CA GLY A 5 -9.49 11.44 -17.37
C GLY A 5 -8.98 12.69 -16.70
N ALA A 6 -9.79 13.30 -15.83
CA ALA A 6 -9.35 14.38 -14.98
C ALA A 6 -8.12 13.89 -14.19
N PRO A 7 -7.01 14.65 -14.14
CA PRO A 7 -5.99 14.37 -13.13
C PRO A 7 -6.71 14.50 -11.79
N ALA A 8 -6.76 13.40 -11.03
CA ALA A 8 -7.51 13.31 -9.79
C ALA A 8 -7.04 14.43 -8.86
N GLY A 9 -7.83 15.51 -8.82
CA GLY A 9 -7.57 16.68 -8.01
C GLY A 9 -7.37 16.24 -6.57
N ARG A 10 -6.31 16.72 -5.93
CA ARG A 10 -6.08 16.48 -4.51
C ARG A 10 -7.31 16.97 -3.74
N PRO A 11 -8.09 16.11 -3.07
CA PRO A 11 -9.23 16.60 -2.31
C PRO A 11 -8.71 17.35 -1.08
N ALA A 12 -9.32 18.51 -0.84
CA ALA A 12 -9.19 19.24 0.41
C ALA A 12 -9.51 18.31 1.59
N GLY A 13 -8.63 18.24 2.60
CA GLY A 13 -8.91 17.61 3.90
C GLY A 13 -9.08 16.08 3.94
N GLY A 14 -8.63 15.33 2.92
CA GLY A 14 -8.79 13.87 2.89
C GLY A 14 -7.64 13.08 3.52
N ARG A 15 -7.95 11.91 4.10
CA ARG A 15 -6.94 10.94 4.58
C ARG A 15 -5.94 10.57 3.47
N PRO A 16 -4.62 10.54 3.72
CA PRO A 16 -3.64 10.12 2.72
C PRO A 16 -3.92 8.71 2.20
N LYS A 17 -3.77 8.51 0.89
CA LYS A 17 -3.90 7.20 0.25
C LYS A 17 -2.51 6.66 -0.09
N VAL A 18 -2.18 5.48 0.39
CA VAL A 18 -0.86 4.86 0.25
C VAL A 18 -1.01 3.46 -0.34
N LEU A 19 -0.29 3.19 -1.42
CA LEU A 19 -0.10 1.83 -1.93
C LEU A 19 1.36 1.43 -1.68
N LEU A 20 1.56 0.51 -0.73
CA LEU A 20 2.87 -0.10 -0.49
C LEU A 20 3.06 -1.28 -1.43
N VAL A 21 4.14 -1.29 -2.20
CA VAL A 21 4.51 -2.39 -3.10
C VAL A 21 5.84 -2.97 -2.63
N SER A 22 5.88 -4.26 -2.35
CA SER A 22 7.08 -4.95 -1.89
C SER A 22 7.15 -6.37 -2.46
N PRO A 23 8.35 -6.87 -2.83
CA PRO A 23 8.55 -8.28 -3.14
C PRO A 23 8.52 -9.18 -1.89
N GLU A 24 8.63 -8.61 -0.69
CA GLU A 24 8.67 -9.35 0.57
C GLU A 24 7.67 -8.78 1.58
N ILE A 25 6.80 -9.63 2.12
CA ILE A 25 5.77 -9.28 3.10
C ILE A 25 5.55 -10.45 4.05
N HIS A 26 5.71 -10.24 5.35
CA HIS A 26 5.40 -11.25 6.35
C HIS A 26 3.88 -11.40 6.53
N PRO A 27 3.30 -12.61 6.63
CA PRO A 27 3.95 -13.94 6.63
C PRO A 27 4.04 -14.62 5.25
N LEU A 28 3.72 -13.93 4.16
CA LEU A 28 3.57 -14.56 2.83
C LEU A 28 4.89 -14.85 2.10
N ALA A 29 5.85 -13.92 2.14
CA ALA A 29 7.17 -14.05 1.53
C ALA A 29 8.22 -13.29 2.36
N LYS A 30 9.22 -14.00 2.90
CA LYS A 30 10.26 -13.42 3.75
C LYS A 30 11.62 -14.03 3.45
N THR A 31 12.58 -13.15 3.13
CA THR A 31 14.01 -13.49 3.03
C THR A 31 14.82 -12.70 4.07
N GLY A 32 14.39 -11.47 4.40
CA GLY A 32 15.05 -10.63 5.40
C GLY A 32 14.13 -9.60 6.06
N GLY A 33 14.73 -8.52 6.57
CA GLY A 33 14.03 -7.49 7.35
C GLY A 33 13.02 -6.64 6.56
N LEU A 34 13.10 -6.66 5.21
CA LEU A 34 12.12 -5.97 4.36
C LEU A 34 10.69 -6.50 4.61
N ALA A 35 10.53 -7.81 4.78
CA ALA A 35 9.24 -8.44 5.03
C ALA A 35 8.59 -7.95 6.34
N ASP A 36 9.40 -7.68 7.36
CA ASP A 36 8.94 -7.21 8.67
C ASP A 36 8.48 -5.76 8.59
N VAL A 37 9.23 -4.91 7.88
CA VAL A 37 8.85 -3.51 7.64
C VAL A 37 7.60 -3.45 6.75
N ALA A 38 7.57 -4.21 5.66
CA ALA A 38 6.42 -4.23 4.75
C ALA A 38 5.15 -4.84 5.39
N GLY A 39 5.30 -5.68 6.41
CA GLY A 39 4.19 -6.19 7.22
C GLY A 39 3.72 -5.21 8.30
N SER A 40 4.63 -4.50 8.97
CA SER A 40 4.32 -3.64 10.14
C SER A 40 3.96 -2.20 9.77
N LEU A 41 4.65 -1.59 8.80
CA LEU A 41 4.44 -0.19 8.42
C LEU A 41 3.00 0.11 7.95
N PRO A 42 2.33 -0.75 7.13
CA PRO A 42 0.95 -0.50 6.75
C PRO A 42 -0.02 -0.42 7.94
N LEU A 43 0.26 -1.17 9.02
CA LEU A 43 -0.55 -1.14 10.24
C LEU A 43 -0.39 0.20 10.96
N ALA A 44 0.86 0.63 11.19
CA ALA A 44 1.16 1.92 11.81
C ALA A 44 0.58 3.11 11.01
N LEU A 45 0.65 3.07 9.68
CA LEU A 45 0.06 4.11 8.83
C LEU A 45 -1.47 4.14 8.92
N ARG A 46 -2.13 2.98 9.09
CA ARG A 46 -3.58 2.92 9.30
C ARG A 46 -3.99 3.49 10.65
N GLU A 47 -3.18 3.28 11.70
CA GLU A 47 -3.39 3.91 13.01
C GLU A 47 -3.29 5.44 12.95
N LEU A 48 -2.43 5.96 12.08
CA LEU A 48 -2.34 7.40 11.77
C LEU A 48 -3.45 7.91 10.83
N GLY A 49 -4.45 7.09 10.52
CA GLY A 49 -5.62 7.48 9.73
C GLY A 49 -5.43 7.39 8.21
N CYS A 50 -4.36 6.78 7.71
CA CYS A 50 -4.13 6.63 6.28
C CYS A 50 -4.98 5.49 5.67
N ASP A 51 -5.38 5.65 4.41
CA ASP A 51 -5.97 4.59 3.58
C ASP A 51 -4.85 3.81 2.91
N VAL A 52 -4.47 2.68 3.51
CA VAL A 52 -3.29 1.91 3.09
C VAL A 52 -3.69 0.60 2.44
N ARG A 53 -3.09 0.34 1.29
CA ARG A 53 -3.17 -0.94 0.57
C ARG A 53 -1.77 -1.49 0.36
N VAL A 54 -1.69 -2.81 0.19
CA VAL A 54 -0.44 -3.52 0.04
C VAL A 54 -0.53 -4.43 -1.18
N ALA A 55 0.50 -4.44 -2.02
CA ALA A 55 0.59 -5.31 -3.20
C ALA A 55 1.92 -6.05 -3.22
N MET A 56 1.87 -7.34 -3.56
CA MET A 56 3.02 -8.21 -3.77
C MET A 56 2.74 -9.22 -4.89
N PRO A 57 3.78 -9.80 -5.50
CA PRO A 57 3.62 -10.97 -6.36
C PRO A 57 3.04 -12.17 -5.60
N ARG A 58 2.21 -12.98 -6.26
CA ARG A 58 1.74 -14.27 -5.71
C ARG A 58 2.76 -15.36 -6.04
N TYR A 59 3.73 -15.57 -5.14
CA TYR A 59 4.77 -16.59 -5.34
C TYR A 59 4.29 -18.03 -5.14
N ARG A 60 3.24 -18.25 -4.36
CA ARG A 60 2.69 -19.57 -4.03
C ARG A 60 1.25 -19.68 -4.52
N HIS A 61 0.93 -20.81 -5.15
CA HIS A 61 -0.40 -21.13 -5.67
C HIS A 61 -1.22 -21.92 -4.66
#